data_AF-C0CR33-F1
#
_entry.id   AF-C0CR33-F1
#
_cell.length_a   1.000
_cell.length_b   1.000
_cell.length_c   1.000
_cell.angle_alpha   90.00
_cell.angle_beta   90.00
_cell.angle_gamma   90.00
#
_symmetry.space_group_name_H-M   'P 1'
#
loop_
_entity.id
_entity.type
_entity.pdbx_description
1 polymer ?
#
loop_
_entity_poly.entity_id
_entity_poly.type
_entity_poly.pdbx_seq_one_letter_code
_entity_poly.pdbx_strand_id
1 'polypeptide(L)' 'MSYRKSGYTDLEKWRKTVSRYNKKYYNKTALYLPRKWTENEIQMLFDENISDRELSKKIHRSMKSIVMKRYRLSKEIEK' A
#
# COMPACT_ATOMS: atom_id res chain seq x y z
N MET A 1 -20.48 -7.74 3.23
CA MET A 1 -19.61 -8.94 3.12
C MET A 1 -18.36 -8.71 3.94
N SER A 2 -18.13 -9.48 5.00
CA SER A 2 -16.96 -9.30 5.88
C SER A 2 -15.71 -9.89 5.22
N TYR A 3 -14.60 -9.15 5.15
CA TYR A 3 -13.31 -9.67 4.65
C TYR A 3 -12.47 -10.35 5.75
N ARG A 4 -13.02 -10.50 6.96
CA ARG A 4 -12.35 -11.19 8.07
C ARG A 4 -12.21 -12.67 7.75
N LYS A 5 -11.01 -13.22 7.96
CA LYS A 5 -10.70 -14.64 7.73
C LYS A 5 -11.68 -15.58 8.44
N SER A 6 -12.09 -15.24 9.66
CA SER A 6 -13.02 -16.03 10.48
C SER A 6 -14.41 -16.23 9.87
N GLY A 7 -14.82 -15.38 8.91
CA GLY A 7 -16.13 -15.50 8.26
C GLY A 7 -16.15 -16.43 7.05
N TYR A 8 -15.04 -17.09 6.72
CA TYR A 8 -14.92 -17.97 5.56
C TYR A 8 -14.60 -19.40 6.00
N THR A 9 -15.41 -20.34 5.55
CA THR A 9 -15.13 -21.79 5.66
C THR A 9 -14.04 -22.22 4.68
N ASP A 10 -14.12 -21.72 3.44
CA ASP A 10 -13.11 -21.94 2.40
C ASP A 10 -12.06 -20.81 2.39
N LEU A 11 -10.83 -21.17 2.78
CA LEU A 11 -9.69 -20.26 2.83
C LEU A 11 -9.20 -19.81 1.44
N GLU A 12 -9.36 -20.63 0.41
CA GLU A 12 -8.98 -20.27 -0.95
C GLU A 12 -9.92 -19.20 -1.50
N LYS A 13 -11.22 -19.37 -1.26
CA LYS A 13 -12.24 -18.35 -1.56
C LYS A 13 -11.95 -17.04 -0.84
N TRP A 14 -11.54 -17.08 0.43
CA TRP A 14 -11.11 -15.89 1.17
C TRP A 14 -9.91 -15.21 0.50
N ARG A 15 -8.83 -15.96 0.20
CA ARG A 15 -7.63 -15.44 -0.47
C ARG A 15 -7.97 -14.76 -1.80
N LYS A 16 -8.78 -15.41 -2.64
CA LYS A 16 -9.25 -14.86 -3.93
C LYS A 16 -10.06 -13.57 -3.73
N THR A 17 -10.93 -13.55 -2.73
CA THR A 17 -11.77 -12.39 -2.41
C THR A 17 -10.94 -11.19 -1.95
N VAL A 18 -10.02 -11.40 -1.00
CA VAL A 18 -9.10 -10.36 -0.50
C VAL A 18 -8.19 -9.86 -1.62
N SER A 19 -7.64 -10.76 -2.43
CA SER A 19 -6.81 -10.41 -3.59
C SER A 19 -7.56 -9.51 -4.57
N ARG A 20 -8.81 -9.86 -4.92
CA ARG A 20 -9.66 -9.05 -5.80
C ARG A 20 -9.97 -7.67 -5.20
N TYR A 21 -10.30 -7.61 -3.91
CA TYR A 21 -10.55 -6.36 -3.21
C TYR A 21 -9.30 -5.46 -3.21
N ASN A 22 -8.15 -6.00 -2.79
CA ASN A 22 -6.89 -5.27 -2.75
C ASN A 22 -6.46 -4.80 -4.14
N LYS A 23 -6.62 -5.64 -5.17
CA LYS A 23 -6.37 -5.26 -6.57
C LYS A 23 -7.23 -4.05 -6.96
N LYS A 24 -8.55 -4.12 -6.71
CA LYS A 24 -9.46 -2.98 -6.99
C LYS A 24 -9.07 -1.72 -6.21
N TYR A 25 -8.71 -1.86 -4.93
CA TYR A 25 -8.35 -0.75 -4.06
C TYR A 25 -7.09 -0.03 -4.55
N TYR A 26 -5.98 -0.77 -4.75
CA TYR A 26 -4.72 -0.18 -5.18
C TYR A 26 -4.71 0.28 -6.64
N ASN A 27 -5.48 -0.37 -7.52
CA ASN A 27 -5.61 0.06 -8.91
C ASN A 27 -6.14 1.50 -9.05
N LYS A 28 -6.86 2.04 -8.05
CA LYS A 28 -7.32 3.44 -8.06
C LYS A 28 -6.19 4.46 -8.16
N THR A 29 -4.98 4.10 -7.74
CA THR A 29 -3.80 5.00 -7.75
C THR A 29 -2.64 4.41 -8.57
N ALA A 30 -2.85 3.30 -9.28
CA ALA A 30 -1.85 2.63 -10.10
C ALA A 30 -1.70 3.28 -11.48
N LEU A 31 -1.57 4.60 -11.52
CA LEU A 31 -1.48 5.39 -12.75
C LEU A 31 -0.04 5.76 -13.12
N TYR A 32 0.87 5.65 -12.17
CA TYR A 32 2.24 6.16 -12.28
C TYR A 32 3.24 5.07 -12.65
N LEU A 33 4.21 5.42 -13.49
CA LEU A 33 5.29 4.54 -13.89
C LEU A 33 6.23 4.21 -12.71
N PRO A 34 6.85 3.02 -12.70
CA PRO A 34 7.86 2.68 -11.70
C PRO A 34 9.08 3.58 -11.84
N ARG A 35 9.54 4.19 -10.74
CA ARG A 35 10.72 5.05 -10.67
C ARG A 35 11.45 4.92 -9.34
N LYS A 36 12.76 5.17 -9.31
CA LYS A 36 13.59 5.14 -8.09
C LYS A 36 13.10 6.16 -7.06
N TRP A 37 13.18 5.82 -5.79
CA TRP A 37 12.87 6.71 -4.66
C TRP A 37 13.96 7.77 -4.51
N THR A 38 13.55 9.02 -4.33
CA THR A 38 14.46 10.11 -3.95
C THR A 38 14.50 10.28 -2.44
N GLU A 39 15.58 10.86 -1.91
CA GLU A 39 15.74 11.15 -0.47
C GLU A 39 14.54 11.96 0.07
N ASN A 40 14.15 13.01 -0.66
CA ASN A 40 13.02 13.88 -0.30
C ASN A 40 11.71 13.10 -0.20
N GLU A 41 11.45 12.17 -1.12
CA GLU A 41 10.25 11.33 -1.07
C GLU A 41 10.28 10.34 0.09
N ILE A 42 11.47 9.82 0.43
CA ILE A 42 11.65 8.93 1.58
C ILE A 42 11.36 9.70 2.86
N GLN A 43 11.86 10.92 3.00
CA GLN A 43 11.57 11.78 4.15
C GLN A 43 10.07 12.05 4.29
N MET A 44 9.36 12.29 3.18
CA MET A 44 7.89 12.45 3.19
C MET A 44 7.14 11.18 3.61
N LEU A 45 7.72 9.98 3.50
CA LEU A 45 7.05 8.76 3.98
C LEU A 45 6.96 8.71 5.50
N PHE A 46 7.88 9.36 6.21
CA PHE A 46 7.90 9.41 7.67
C PHE A 46 6.97 10.49 8.25
N ASP A 47 6.37 11.33 7.40
CA ASP A 47 5.37 12.30 7.84
C ASP A 47 4.06 11.56 8.19
N GLU A 48 3.74 11.51 9.48
CA GLU A 48 2.53 10.88 10.01
C GLU A 48 1.27 11.71 9.76
N ASN A 49 1.41 13.00 9.45
CA ASN A 49 0.27 13.89 9.24
C ASN A 49 -0.35 13.74 7.85
N ILE A 50 0.36 13.12 6.90
CA ILE A 50 -0.09 12.97 5.52
C ILE A 50 -0.61 11.56 5.29
N SER A 51 -1.85 11.47 4.80
CA SER A 51 -2.43 10.18 4.43
C SER A 51 -1.76 9.61 3.17
N ASP A 52 -1.73 8.28 3.03
CA ASP A 52 -1.14 7.62 1.83
C ASP A 52 -1.79 8.09 0.51
N ARG A 53 -3.07 8.48 0.55
CA ARG A 53 -3.80 8.96 -0.62
C ARG A 53 -3.38 10.37 -1.03
N GLU A 54 -3.16 11.25 -0.06
CA GLU A 54 -2.64 12.60 -0.31
C GLU A 54 -1.17 12.53 -0.73
N LEU A 55 -0.38 11.70 -0.05
CA LEU A 55 1.00 11.45 -0.41
C LEU A 55 1.11 10.92 -1.84
N SER A 56 0.26 9.95 -2.22
CA SER A 56 0.18 9.41 -3.58
C SER A 56 0.00 10.50 -4.65
N LYS A 57 -0.87 11.49 -4.38
CA LYS A 57 -1.06 12.64 -5.28
C LYS A 57 0.14 13.57 -5.31
N LYS A 58 0.79 13.80 -4.16
CA LYS A 58 1.92 14.71 -4.00
C LYS A 58 3.21 14.20 -4.64
N ILE A 59 3.54 12.92 -4.44
CA ILE A 59 4.76 12.30 -4.98
C ILE A 59 4.51 11.51 -6.27
N HIS A 60 3.31 11.57 -6.85
CA HIS A 60 2.96 10.85 -8.08
C HIS A 60 3.40 9.37 -8.05
N ARG A 61 3.06 8.67 -6.97
CA ARG A 61 3.29 7.23 -6.82
C ARG A 61 2.01 6.54 -6.41
N SER A 62 1.90 5.25 -6.73
CA SER A 62 0.77 4.45 -6.28
C SER A 62 0.78 4.29 -4.76
N MET A 63 -0.40 4.23 -4.15
CA MET A 63 -0.53 3.96 -2.71
C MET A 63 0.13 2.62 -2.34
N LYS A 64 0.06 1.62 -3.22
CA LYS A 64 0.72 0.32 -2.99
C LYS A 64 2.23 0.48 -2.86
N SER A 65 2.84 1.30 -3.71
CA SER A 65 4.28 1.56 -3.65
C SER A 65 4.68 2.26 -2.35
N ILE A 66 3.87 3.22 -1.89
CA ILE A 66 4.06 3.95 -0.63
C ILE A 66 4.02 2.99 0.56
N VAL A 67 2.94 2.22 0.69
CA VAL A 67 2.76 1.26 1.80
C VAL A 67 3.89 0.24 1.83
N MET A 68 4.27 -0.32 0.68
CA MET A 68 5.37 -1.28 0.59
C MET A 68 6.72 -0.68 0.97
N LYS A 69 6.98 0.59 0.63
CA LYS A 69 8.22 1.26 1.01
C LYS A 69 8.26 1.55 2.51
N ARG A 70 7.15 2.03 3.11
CA ARG A 70 7.00 2.19 4.57
C ARG A 70 7.31 0.90 5.33
N TYR A 71 6.70 -0.22 4.90
CA TYR A 71 6.94 -1.53 5.53
C TYR A 71 8.39 -2.02 5.44
N ARG A 72 9.08 -1.75 4.33
CA ARG A 72 10.49 -2.11 4.19
C ARG A 72 11.38 -1.26 5.10
N LEU A 73 11.13 0.05 5.15
CA LEU A 73 11.86 0.96 6.01
C LEU A 73 11.64 0.64 7.49
N SER A 74 10.41 0.31 7.91
CA SER A 74 10.16 -0.08 9.30
C SER A 74 10.94 -1.34 9.68
N LYS A 75 11.00 -2.32 8.77
CA LYS A 75 11.82 -3.53 8.98
C LYS A 75 13.33 -3.29 8.97
N GLU A 76 13.79 -2.30 8.21
CA GLU A 76 15.20 -1.90 8.20
C GLU A 76 15.59 -1.18 9.50
N ILE A 77 14.66 -0.42 10.11
CA ILE A 77 14.86 0.28 11.39
C ILE A 77 14.77 -0.68 12.58
N GLU A 78 13.89 -1.68 12.54
CA GLU A 78 13.74 -2.69 13.59
C GLU A 78 14.92 -3.67 13.69
N LYS A 79 15.84 -3.64 12.74
CA LYS A 79 16.93 -4.62 12.58
C LYS A 79 18.27 -4.06 13.02
#